data_AF-A0A510E195-F1
#
_entry.id   AF-A0A510E195-F1
#
_cell.length_a   1.000
_cell.length_b   1.000
_cell.length_c   1.000
_cell.angle_alpha   90.00
_cell.angle_beta   90.00
_cell.angle_gamma   90.00
#
_symmetry.space_group_name_H-M   'P 1'
#
loop_
_entity.id
_entity.type
_entity.pdbx_description
1 polymer ?
#
loop_
_entity_poly.entity_id
_entity_poly.type
_entity_poly.pdbx_seq_one_letter_code
_entity_poly.pdbx_strand_id
1 'polypeptide(L)' 'MVKVSIAVPSYNRKEKLRRLLNSIEESTFKDFEIIVVDDASTDGTEEVIRKDFPYVKYIKHDKPNLVVKSRNDAIEASE' A
#
# COMPACT_ATOMS: atom_id res chain seq x y z
N MET A 1 -9.44 11.87 -12.32
CA MET A 1 -9.96 10.50 -12.12
C MET A 1 -8.89 9.57 -12.67
N VAL A 2 -8.26 8.81 -11.79
CA VAL A 2 -7.32 7.75 -12.18
C VAL A 2 -8.09 6.57 -12.75
N LYS A 3 -7.50 5.81 -13.69
CA LYS A 3 -8.21 4.67 -14.30
C LYS A 3 -8.18 3.40 -13.45
N VAL A 4 -7.18 3.24 -12.59
CA VAL A 4 -6.96 2.04 -11.79
C VAL A 4 -6.45 2.41 -10.40
N SER A 5 -7.08 1.86 -9.35
CA SER A 5 -6.56 1.95 -7.98
C SER A 5 -5.98 0.60 -7.57
N ILE A 6 -4.69 0.57 -7.23
CA ILE A 6 -3.98 -0.64 -6.81
C ILE A 6 -4.03 -0.72 -5.28
N ALA A 7 -4.95 -1.54 -4.76
CA ALA A 7 -5.10 -1.80 -3.33
C ALA A 7 -4.13 -2.89 -2.84
N VAL A 8 -3.28 -2.55 -1.86
CA VAL A 8 -2.23 -3.42 -1.32
C VAL A 8 -2.36 -3.54 0.21
N PRO A 9 -3.20 -4.45 0.71
CA PRO A 9 -3.21 -4.79 2.14
C PRO A 9 -1.91 -5.53 2.50
N SER A 10 -1.24 -5.10 3.56
CA SER A 10 0.05 -5.62 4.00
C SER A 10 0.13 -5.76 5.52
N TYR A 11 0.87 -6.76 5.99
CA TYR A 11 1.21 -6.97 7.40
C TYR A 11 2.54 -7.70 7.49
N ASN A 12 3.55 -7.07 8.09
CA ASN A 12 4.91 -7.58 8.29
C ASN A 12 5.53 -8.16 7.02
N ARG A 13 5.54 -7.37 5.94
CA ARG A 13 6.01 -7.78 4.61
C ARG A 13 6.92 -6.75 3.94
N LYS A 14 7.66 -5.95 4.71
CA LYS A 14 8.52 -4.85 4.21
C LYS A 14 9.23 -5.13 2.89
N GLU A 15 10.04 -6.20 2.82
CA GLU A 15 10.82 -6.51 1.61
C GLU A 15 9.97 -6.97 0.43
N LYS A 16 8.88 -7.71 0.68
CA LYS A 16 7.96 -8.13 -0.39
C LYS A 16 7.17 -6.94 -0.92
N LEU A 17 6.78 -6.03 -0.05
CA LEU A 17 6.08 -4.81 -0.40
C LEU A 17 6.99 -3.87 -1.21
N ARG A 18 8.23 -3.64 -0.77
CA ARG A 18 9.25 -2.91 -1.53
C ARG A 18 9.41 -3.49 -2.94
N ARG A 19 9.56 -4.82 -3.06
CA ARG A 19 9.68 -5.49 -4.36
C ARG A 19 8.46 -5.29 -5.25
N LEU A 20 7.25 -5.36 -4.67
CA LEU A 20 6.01 -5.13 -5.41
C LEU A 20 5.93 -3.70 -5.94
N LEU A 21 6.22 -2.70 -5.11
CA LEU A 21 6.16 -1.29 -5.51
C LEU A 21 7.17 -0.97 -6.62
N ASN A 22 8.40 -1.46 -6.52
CA ASN A 22 9.38 -1.35 -7.61
C ASN A 22 8.86 -1.96 -8.92
N SER A 23 8.21 -3.13 -8.87
CA SER A 23 7.65 -3.75 -10.09
C SER A 23 6.49 -2.94 -10.69
N ILE A 24 5.72 -2.24 -9.86
CA ILE A 24 4.65 -1.35 -10.32
C ILE A 24 5.26 -0.10 -10.99
N GLU A 25 6.36 0.45 -10.45
CA GLU A 25 7.10 1.55 -11.08
C GLU A 25 7.65 1.18 -12.46
N GLU A 26 8.01 -0.08 -12.68
CA GLU A 26 8.48 -0.58 -13.98
C GLU A 26 7.35 -0.79 -15.01
N SER A 27 6.08 -0.75 -14.58
CA SER A 27 4.92 -0.92 -15.46
C SER A 27 4.86 0.17 -16.54
N THR A 28 4.50 -0.20 -17.78
CA THR A 28 4.33 0.73 -18.90
C THR A 28 3.01 1.52 -18.83
N PHE A 29 2.00 0.99 -18.14
CA PHE A 29 0.78 1.72 -17.82
C PHE A 29 1.04 2.64 -16.62
N LYS A 30 0.58 3.90 -16.63
CA LYS A 30 0.89 4.90 -15.60
C LYS A 30 -0.33 5.61 -15.00
N ASP A 31 -1.52 5.37 -15.52
CA ASP A 31 -2.76 6.02 -15.08
C ASP A 31 -3.38 5.24 -13.92
N PHE A 32 -2.65 5.22 -12.80
CA PHE A 32 -3.05 4.53 -11.58
C PHE A 32 -2.65 5.30 -10.31
N GLU A 33 -3.30 4.97 -9.21
CA GLU A 33 -2.85 5.26 -7.85
C GLU A 33 -2.48 3.97 -7.11
N ILE A 34 -1.68 4.09 -6.05
CA ILE A 34 -1.32 2.97 -5.18
C ILE A 34 -1.75 3.29 -3.75
N ILE A 35 -2.50 2.36 -3.16
CA ILE A 35 -2.99 2.47 -1.79
C ILE A 35 -2.45 1.28 -1.01
N VAL A 36 -1.57 1.55 -0.05
CA VAL A 36 -1.06 0.54 0.88
C VAL A 36 -1.80 0.68 2.20
N VAL A 37 -2.45 -0.40 2.62
CA VAL A 37 -3.06 -0.50 3.94
C VAL A 37 -2.23 -1.44 4.80
N ASP A 38 -1.50 -0.87 5.75
CA ASP A 38 -0.66 -1.59 6.70
C ASP A 38 -1.44 -1.94 7.96
N ASP A 39 -1.66 -3.22 8.18
CA ASP A 39 -2.44 -3.76 9.29
C ASP A 39 -1.61 -3.88 10.59
N ALA A 40 -1.01 -2.75 10.99
CA ALA A 40 -0.17 -2.59 12.19
C ALA A 40 1.18 -3.35 12.15
N SER A 41 1.92 -3.27 11.04
CA SER A 41 3.25 -3.86 10.94
C SER A 41 4.24 -3.24 11.93
N THR A 42 5.20 -4.06 12.37
CA THR A 42 6.28 -3.73 13.30
C THR A 42 7.68 -4.02 12.74
N ASP A 43 7.76 -4.39 11.45
CA ASP A 43 8.97 -4.82 10.77
C ASP A 43 9.75 -3.69 10.06
N GLY A 44 9.33 -2.43 10.25
CA GLY A 44 9.90 -1.26 9.59
C GLY A 44 9.23 -0.91 8.24
N THR A 45 8.04 -1.46 7.98
CA THR A 45 7.28 -1.19 6.74
C THR A 45 6.97 0.30 6.55
N GLU A 46 6.53 0.99 7.61
CA GLU A 46 6.15 2.41 7.54
C GLU A 46 7.32 3.30 7.08
N GLU A 47 8.49 3.11 7.67
CA GLU A 47 9.69 3.87 7.40
C GLU A 47 10.13 3.71 5.95
N VAL A 48 10.07 2.48 5.43
CA VAL A 48 10.37 2.19 4.03
C VAL A 48 9.38 2.86 3.09
N ILE A 49 8.08 2.77 3.37
CA ILE A 49 7.06 3.37 2.50
C ILE A 49 7.21 4.89 2.46
N ARG A 50 7.30 5.53 3.64
CA ARG A 50 7.42 6.99 3.71
C ARG A 50 8.69 7.52 3.07
N LYS A 51 9.80 6.79 3.17
CA LYS A 51 11.10 7.21 2.65
C LYS A 51 11.23 6.97 1.15
N ASP A 52 10.93 5.76 0.70
CA ASP A 52 11.29 5.30 -0.63
C ASP A 52 10.11 5.42 -1.62
N PHE A 53 8.87 5.44 -1.12
CA PHE A 53 7.65 5.48 -1.93
C PHE A 53 6.68 6.58 -1.48
N PRO A 54 7.12 7.86 -1.40
CA PRO A 54 6.32 8.95 -0.81
C PRO A 54 5.02 9.29 -1.58
N TYR A 55 4.90 8.79 -2.82
CA TYR A 55 3.71 8.97 -3.66
C TYR A 55 2.60 7.93 -3.37
N VAL A 56 2.89 6.89 -2.57
CA VAL A 56 1.90 5.88 -2.16
C VAL A 56 0.96 6.47 -1.12
N LYS A 57 -0.35 6.30 -1.30
CA LYS A 57 -1.33 6.58 -0.27
C LYS A 57 -1.24 5.51 0.81
N TYR A 58 -0.59 5.85 1.92
CA TYR A 58 -0.31 4.90 3.01
C TYR A 58 -1.26 5.10 4.19
N ILE A 59 -2.00 4.05 4.52
CA ILE A 59 -2.91 3.98 5.66
C ILE A 59 -2.37 2.93 6.62
N LYS A 60 -2.16 3.29 7.88
CA LYS A 60 -1.69 2.37 8.92
C LYS A 60 -2.76 2.20 9.98
N HIS A 61 -3.08 0.96 10.32
CA HIS A 61 -3.92 0.66 11.47
C HIS A 61 -3.10 0.66 12.76
N ASP A 62 -3.74 1.09 13.86
CA ASP A 62 -3.13 1.05 15.19
C ASP A 62 -3.05 -0.37 15.79
N LYS A 63 -3.82 -1.31 15.24
CA LYS A 63 -3.86 -2.72 15.63
C LYS A 63 -4.23 -3.61 14.44
N PRO A 64 -3.93 -4.91 14.48
CA PRO A 64 -4.37 -5.83 13.43
C PRO A 64 -5.91 -5.90 13.36
N ASN A 65 -6.46 -5.56 12.21
CA ASN A 65 -7.89 -5.58 11.88
C ASN A 65 -8.23 -6.64 10.80
N LEU A 66 -7.24 -7.41 10.36
CA LEU A 66 -7.33 -8.46 9.35
C LEU A 66 -7.59 -7.93 7.93
N VAL A 67 -7.42 -8.85 6.98
CA VAL A 67 -7.42 -8.55 5.54
C VAL A 67 -8.72 -7.95 5.02
N VAL A 68 -9.87 -8.30 5.60
CA VAL A 68 -11.19 -7.81 5.13
C VAL A 68 -11.31 -6.31 5.38
N LYS A 69 -11.00 -5.85 6.60
CA LYS A 69 -11.03 -4.43 6.94
C LYS A 69 -10.02 -3.66 6.08
N SER A 70 -8.78 -4.16 6.00
CA SER A 70 -7.73 -3.54 5.20
C SER A 70 -8.07 -3.37 3.72
N ARG A 71 -8.83 -4.31 3.13
CA ARG A 71 -9.33 -4.18 1.75
C ARG A 71 -10.43 -3.13 1.62
N ASN A 72 -11.38 -3.12 2.56
CA ASN A 72 -12.45 -2.12 2.55
C ASN A 72 -11.89 -0.71 2.71
N ASP A 73 -10.92 -0.51 3.60
CA ASP A 73 -10.25 0.79 3.77
C ASP A 73 -9.55 1.27 2.49
N ALA A 74 -8.94 0.34 1.73
CA ALA A 74 -8.35 0.69 0.44
C ALA A 74 -9.40 1.09 -0.60
N ILE A 75 -10.57 0.44 -0.61
CA ILE A 75 -11.69 0.76 -1.52
C ILE A 75 -12.33 2.10 -1.14
N GLU A 76 -12.53 2.36 0.15
CA GLU A 76 -13.04 3.66 0.63
C GLU A 76 -12.07 4.81 0.32
N ALA A 77 -10.78 4.50 0.26
CA ALA A 77 -9.74 5.46 -0.04
C ALA A 77 -9.48 5.66 -1.55
N SER A 78 -10.03 4.85 -2.46
CA SER A 78 -9.80 5.02 -3.90
C SER A 78 -10.56 6.21 -4.47
N GLU A 79 -9.97 6.87 -5.48
CA GLU A 79 -10.55 8.01 -6.21
C GLU A 79 -11.40 7.63 -7.43
#